data_AF-A0A918I3R3-F1
#
_entry.id   AF-A0A918I3R3-F1
#
_cell.length_a   1.000
_cell.length_b   1.000
_cell.length_c   1.000
_cell.angle_alpha   90.00
_cell.angle_beta   90.00
_cell.angle_gamma   90.00
#
_symmetry.space_group_name_H-M   'P 1'
#
loop_
_entity.id
_entity.type
_entity.pdbx_description
1 polymer ?
#
loop_
_entity_poly.entity_id
_entity_poly.type
_entity_poly.pdbx_seq_one_letter_code
_entity_poly.pdbx_strand_id
1 'polypeptide(L)'
;MARGQYSASSVRQLAAVVEEVAPRDPSRWEARKPIPGAGGLPVQVSAARGKQLWMLVGMFDRAVGRPEMPGRAGRTAGQLFTWAALRPFWGLAAAGELRSVAKDVGRPLSLASLRIVRDCLAILAGLVVPEKAVALPVLEQPELKDTVDPRARAVLYRELADMAGRGRWDPGAWGMSVEERARLLAMVAIVLDTGARTGELAGLRLEDLAPGLEAVGVRRRQQKAPPNRVEEIAALARVHPGRVREVLGGRLEQVSEATRQRVLAAVEELGPLPEVEWYPLREGSRVAVRRWLQVRQRVVDALPVTGGRSALWVTLQASKAGPAGITVRRGSLRKSYTKGVTVLNLVMAGAPGWSPLPTTMEQLRRAVEAVPLPGPPAGGMAAGAVRSG
;
A
#
# COMPACT_ATOMS: atom_id res chain seq x y z
N MET A 1 -10.28 27.18 -6.13
CA MET A 1 -9.53 28.28 -5.50
C MET A 1 -8.44 28.73 -6.45
N ALA A 2 -8.70 29.86 -7.13
CA ALA A 2 -7.81 30.46 -8.11
C ALA A 2 -6.60 31.13 -7.41
N ARG A 3 -5.53 31.38 -8.19
CA ARG A 3 -4.30 32.07 -7.77
C ARG A 3 -4.64 33.43 -7.14
N GLY A 4 -4.42 33.60 -5.83
CA GLY A 4 -4.61 34.89 -5.14
C GLY A 4 -5.08 34.89 -3.68
N GLN A 5 -5.36 33.76 -3.03
CA GLN A 5 -6.06 33.73 -1.72
C GLN A 5 -5.24 33.18 -0.53
N TYR A 6 -4.00 33.64 -0.33
CA TYR A 6 -3.28 33.36 0.93
C TYR A 6 -2.91 34.67 1.61
N SER A 7 -3.37 34.85 2.85
CA SER A 7 -3.23 36.12 3.60
C SER A 7 -1.78 36.34 4.06
N ALA A 8 -1.11 35.29 4.53
CA ALA A 8 0.26 35.35 5.00
C ALA A 8 1.30 35.28 3.87
N SER A 9 2.34 36.12 3.97
CA SER A 9 3.46 36.14 3.01
C SER A 9 4.20 34.80 2.96
N SER A 10 4.44 34.19 4.13
CA SER A 10 5.07 32.87 4.22
C SER A 10 4.31 31.77 3.48
N VAL A 11 2.98 31.80 3.53
CA VAL A 11 2.12 30.82 2.87
C VAL A 11 2.08 31.04 1.37
N ARG A 12 2.08 32.30 0.90
CA ARG A 12 2.23 32.62 -0.53
C ARG A 12 3.56 32.11 -1.08
N GLN A 13 4.66 32.32 -0.37
CA GLN A 13 5.97 31.81 -0.76
C GLN A 13 5.99 30.28 -0.78
N LEU A 14 5.43 29.63 0.24
CA LEU A 14 5.31 28.17 0.27
C LEU A 14 4.48 27.64 -0.91
N ALA A 15 3.37 28.28 -1.23
CA ALA A 15 2.53 27.94 -2.36
C ALA A 15 3.26 28.07 -3.70
N ALA A 16 4.09 29.11 -3.87
CA ALA A 16 4.90 29.29 -5.06
C ALA A 16 5.89 28.12 -5.24
N VAL A 17 6.59 27.73 -4.17
CA VAL A 17 7.48 26.56 -4.19
C VAL A 17 6.73 25.28 -4.58
N VAL A 18 5.53 25.06 -4.04
CA VAL A 18 4.71 23.88 -4.39
C VAL A 18 4.25 23.94 -5.85
N GLU A 19 3.90 25.11 -6.39
CA GLU A 19 3.50 25.25 -7.79
C GLU A 19 4.61 24.88 -8.78
N GLU A 20 5.89 24.99 -8.40
CA GLU A 20 7.01 24.56 -9.25
C GLU A 20 7.15 23.04 -9.37
N VAL A 21 6.87 22.31 -8.29
CA VAL A 21 7.06 20.83 -8.22
C VAL A 21 5.75 20.05 -8.39
N ALA A 22 4.62 20.70 -8.15
CA ALA A 22 3.28 20.15 -8.26
C ALA A 22 2.28 21.24 -8.69
N PRO A 23 2.32 21.68 -9.96
CA PRO A 23 1.41 22.70 -10.47
C PRO A 23 -0.05 22.30 -10.27
N ARG A 24 -0.90 23.27 -9.92
CA ARG A 24 -2.36 23.02 -9.83
C ARG A 24 -2.99 22.65 -11.16
N ASP A 25 -2.45 23.22 -12.23
CA ASP A 25 -2.88 22.96 -13.60
C ASP A 25 -2.29 21.64 -14.10
N PRO A 26 -3.11 20.60 -14.36
CA PRO A 26 -2.65 19.31 -14.86
C PRO A 26 -1.85 19.40 -16.16
N SER A 27 -2.12 20.38 -17.02
CA SER A 27 -1.42 20.53 -18.31
C SER A 27 0.07 20.85 -18.14
N ARG A 28 0.44 21.41 -16.98
CA ARG A 28 1.82 21.81 -16.66
C ARG A 28 2.62 20.71 -15.97
N TRP A 29 2.05 19.51 -15.83
CA TRP A 29 2.68 18.46 -15.05
C TRP A 29 3.98 17.97 -15.67
N GLU A 30 4.06 17.78 -16.98
CA GLU A 30 5.29 17.29 -17.62
C GLU A 30 6.51 18.18 -17.34
N ALA A 31 6.30 19.50 -17.25
CA ALA A 31 7.35 20.49 -16.99
C ALA A 31 7.66 20.74 -15.50
N ARG A 32 7.13 19.94 -14.57
CA ARG A 32 7.33 20.16 -13.14
C ARG A 32 8.78 19.87 -12.71
N LYS A 33 9.31 20.72 -11.81
CA LYS A 33 10.66 20.53 -11.27
C LYS A 33 10.72 19.21 -10.47
N PRO A 34 11.77 18.39 -10.66
CA PRO A 34 11.97 17.23 -9.82
C PRO A 34 12.34 17.66 -8.39
N ILE A 35 12.09 16.77 -7.43
CA ILE A 35 12.51 16.93 -6.04
C ILE A 35 13.58 15.89 -5.70
N PRO A 36 14.43 16.11 -4.70
CA PRO A 36 15.32 15.08 -4.19
C PRO A 36 14.51 13.87 -3.69
N GLY A 37 14.73 12.71 -4.32
CA GLY A 37 14.16 11.43 -3.95
C GLY A 37 14.99 10.69 -2.90
N ALA A 38 14.59 9.47 -2.57
CA ALA A 38 15.41 8.60 -1.73
C ALA A 38 16.76 8.36 -2.42
N GLY A 39 17.86 8.58 -1.70
CA GLY A 39 19.22 8.45 -2.24
C GLY A 39 19.69 9.64 -3.08
N GLY A 40 19.02 10.80 -3.03
CA GLY A 40 19.44 12.02 -3.72
C GLY A 40 19.08 12.09 -5.20
N LEU A 41 18.52 11.01 -5.76
CA LEU A 41 18.09 10.97 -7.15
C LEU A 41 16.90 11.91 -7.40
N PRO A 42 16.91 12.73 -8.46
CA PRO A 42 15.77 13.58 -8.80
C PRO A 42 14.55 12.73 -9.15
N VAL A 43 13.41 12.98 -8.50
CA VAL A 43 12.14 12.30 -8.79
C VAL A 43 11.04 13.33 -9.01
N GLN A 44 10.15 13.06 -9.97
CA GLN A 44 8.98 13.90 -10.14
C GLN A 44 7.88 13.56 -9.14
N VAL A 45 7.22 14.59 -8.61
CA VAL A 45 6.10 14.42 -7.67
C VAL A 45 4.90 13.77 -8.39
N SER A 46 4.24 12.81 -7.75
CA SER A 46 3.03 12.17 -8.30
C SER A 46 1.75 12.99 -8.08
N ALA A 47 0.71 12.75 -8.89
CA ALA A 47 -0.62 13.41 -8.78
C ALA A 47 -1.19 13.37 -7.36
N ALA A 48 -1.11 12.22 -6.72
CA ALA A 48 -1.57 12.03 -5.35
C ALA A 48 -0.74 12.85 -4.36
N ARG A 49 0.60 12.85 -4.49
CA ARG A 49 1.48 13.60 -3.61
C ARG A 49 1.33 15.10 -3.80
N GLY A 50 1.16 15.59 -5.02
CA GLY A 50 0.90 17.01 -5.30
C GLY A 50 -0.36 17.53 -4.59
N LYS A 51 -1.45 16.74 -4.60
CA LYS A 51 -2.66 17.05 -3.82
C LYS A 51 -2.39 17.14 -2.32
N GLN A 52 -1.53 16.28 -1.78
CA GLN A 52 -1.14 16.29 -0.36
C GLN A 52 -0.26 17.49 0.00
N LEU A 53 0.65 17.92 -0.89
CA LEU A 53 1.43 19.15 -0.70
C LEU A 53 0.51 20.37 -0.65
N TRP A 54 -0.44 20.48 -1.59
CA TRP A 54 -1.43 21.56 -1.59
C TRP A 54 -2.37 21.55 -0.37
N MET A 55 -2.74 20.35 0.12
CA MET A 55 -3.46 20.22 1.39
C MET A 55 -2.66 20.83 2.53
N LEU A 56 -1.34 20.59 2.58
CA LEU A 56 -0.46 21.11 3.63
C LEU A 56 -0.30 22.64 3.55
N VAL A 57 -0.20 23.21 2.34
CA VAL A 57 -0.25 24.68 2.14
C VAL A 57 -1.53 25.26 2.75
N GLY A 58 -2.69 24.64 2.48
CA GLY A 58 -3.95 25.08 3.08
C GLY A 58 -4.01 24.91 4.59
N MET A 59 -3.34 23.89 5.16
CA MET A 59 -3.23 23.75 6.62
C MET A 59 -2.40 24.89 7.22
N PHE A 60 -1.28 25.26 6.60
CA PHE A 60 -0.48 26.40 7.05
C PHE A 60 -1.25 27.72 6.94
N ASP A 61 -2.02 27.93 5.86
CA ASP A 61 -2.89 29.09 5.72
C ASP A 61 -3.88 29.25 6.88
N ARG A 62 -4.48 28.14 7.34
CA ARG A 62 -5.39 28.14 8.49
C ARG A 62 -4.69 28.23 9.85
N ALA A 63 -3.41 27.88 9.92
CA ALA A 63 -2.63 27.91 11.15
C ALA A 63 -2.02 29.30 11.40
N VAL A 64 -1.43 29.90 10.37
CA VAL A 64 -0.74 31.19 10.49
C VAL A 64 -1.75 32.28 10.87
N GLY A 65 -1.42 33.04 11.92
CA GLY A 65 -2.31 34.07 12.49
C GLY A 65 -3.12 33.58 13.69
N ARG A 66 -3.11 32.27 13.99
CA ARG A 66 -3.64 31.74 15.25
C ARG A 66 -2.73 32.07 16.44
N PRO A 67 -3.27 32.23 17.65
CA PRO A 67 -2.49 32.57 18.85
C PRO A 67 -1.43 31.54 19.21
N GLU A 68 -1.62 30.26 18.87
CA GLU A 68 -0.65 29.19 19.13
C GLU A 68 0.56 29.25 18.18
N MET A 69 0.45 29.95 17.05
CA MET A 69 1.53 30.08 16.08
C MET A 69 2.40 31.31 16.40
N PRO A 70 3.73 31.20 16.29
CA PRO A 70 4.60 32.36 16.53
C PRO A 70 4.37 33.44 15.48
N GLY A 71 4.25 34.71 15.87
CA GLY A 71 3.94 35.81 14.94
C GLY A 71 4.91 35.95 13.75
N ARG A 72 6.18 35.54 13.92
CA ARG A 72 7.17 35.51 12.83
C ARG A 72 6.88 34.48 11.73
N ALA A 73 6.04 33.48 12.01
CA ALA A 73 5.66 32.44 11.05
C ALA A 73 4.98 33.00 9.79
N GLY A 74 4.36 34.18 9.86
CA GLY A 74 3.69 34.82 8.72
C GLY A 74 4.61 35.52 7.72
N ARG A 75 5.89 35.73 8.07
CA ARG A 75 6.79 36.63 7.31
C ARG A 75 7.40 35.97 6.07
N THR A 76 8.03 34.81 6.24
CA THR A 76 8.73 34.08 5.16
C THR A 76 8.49 32.58 5.26
N ALA A 77 8.51 31.84 4.15
CA ALA A 77 8.28 30.39 4.15
C ALA A 77 9.24 29.63 5.08
N GLY A 78 10.51 30.03 5.14
CA GLY A 78 11.51 29.39 6.02
C GLY A 78 11.16 29.44 7.52
N GLN A 79 10.39 30.44 7.97
CA GLN A 79 9.97 30.55 9.37
C GLN A 79 8.95 29.46 9.76
N LEU A 80 8.20 28.93 8.78
CA LEU A 80 7.25 27.82 8.98
C LEU A 80 7.96 26.52 9.35
N PHE A 81 9.23 26.36 8.95
CA PHE A 81 10.04 25.17 9.18
C PHE A 81 11.00 25.30 10.37
N THR A 82 10.74 26.26 11.27
CA THR A 82 11.41 26.32 12.57
C THR A 82 10.70 25.41 13.56
N TRP A 83 11.42 24.84 14.53
CA TRP A 83 10.79 24.00 15.57
C TRP A 83 9.68 24.73 16.32
N ALA A 84 9.87 26.03 16.60
CA ALA A 84 8.89 26.90 17.25
C ALA A 84 7.58 27.04 16.44
N ALA A 85 7.61 26.91 15.11
CA ALA A 85 6.41 26.94 14.27
C ALA A 85 5.87 25.52 14.02
N LEU A 86 6.73 24.54 13.80
CA LEU A 86 6.34 23.16 13.50
C LEU A 86 5.67 22.45 14.68
N ARG A 87 6.12 22.70 15.91
CA ARG A 87 5.54 22.10 17.12
C ARG A 87 4.06 22.47 17.31
N PRO A 88 3.67 23.77 17.38
CA PRO A 88 2.26 24.14 17.50
C PRO A 88 1.46 23.78 16.24
N PHE A 89 2.03 23.94 15.04
CA PHE A 89 1.41 23.50 13.79
C PHE A 89 1.02 22.01 13.84
N TRP A 90 1.94 21.17 14.31
CA TRP A 90 1.72 19.74 14.42
C TRP A 90 0.62 19.40 15.43
N GLY A 91 0.59 20.07 16.58
CA GLY A 91 -0.48 19.92 17.58
C GLY A 91 -1.86 20.23 16.98
N LEU A 92 -1.99 21.37 16.30
CA LEU A 92 -3.21 21.78 15.61
C LEU A 92 -3.61 20.79 14.50
N ALA A 93 -2.64 20.33 13.70
CA ALA A 93 -2.89 19.34 12.66
C ALA A 93 -3.40 18.02 13.25
N ALA A 94 -2.74 17.52 14.31
CA ALA A 94 -3.08 16.26 14.97
C ALA A 94 -4.47 16.29 15.61
N ALA A 95 -4.83 17.40 16.25
CA ALA A 95 -6.18 17.62 16.79
C ALA A 95 -7.25 17.76 15.68
N GLY A 96 -6.85 17.95 14.42
CA GLY A 96 -7.79 18.14 13.31
C GLY A 96 -8.32 19.57 13.20
N GLU A 97 -7.68 20.53 13.86
CA GLU A 97 -8.07 21.94 13.85
C GLU A 97 -7.83 22.62 12.50
N LEU A 98 -6.95 22.04 11.68
CA LEU A 98 -6.55 22.57 10.37
C LEU A 98 -7.29 21.92 9.20
N ARG A 99 -8.43 21.27 9.42
CA ARG A 99 -9.25 20.65 8.37
C ARG A 99 -9.89 21.71 7.47
N SER A 100 -10.03 21.40 6.18
CA SER A 100 -10.67 22.31 5.23
C SER A 100 -12.20 22.23 5.24
N VAL A 101 -12.75 21.12 5.73
CA VAL A 101 -14.20 20.90 5.77
C VAL A 101 -14.68 21.15 7.21
N ALA A 102 -15.58 22.13 7.38
CA ALA A 102 -16.02 22.60 8.70
C ALA A 102 -16.51 21.46 9.62
N LYS A 103 -17.32 20.52 9.10
CA LYS A 103 -17.85 19.37 9.87
C LYS A 103 -16.78 18.41 10.41
N ASP A 104 -15.56 18.48 9.90
CA ASP A 104 -14.45 17.61 10.29
C ASP A 104 -13.41 18.33 11.17
N VAL A 105 -13.57 19.64 11.40
CA VAL A 105 -12.71 20.41 12.32
C VAL A 105 -12.86 19.84 13.74
N GLY A 106 -11.74 19.75 14.46
CA GLY A 106 -11.66 19.13 15.78
C GLY A 106 -11.71 17.59 15.78
N ARG A 107 -11.81 16.95 14.60
CA ARG A 107 -11.68 15.49 14.49
C ARG A 107 -10.21 15.09 14.26
N PRO A 108 -9.56 14.40 15.23
CA PRO A 108 -8.16 14.09 15.15
C PRO A 108 -7.75 13.39 13.86
N LEU A 109 -6.55 13.69 13.37
CA LEU A 109 -5.99 12.97 12.22
C LEU A 109 -5.62 11.55 12.63
N SER A 110 -5.97 10.58 11.78
CA SER A 110 -5.45 9.22 11.95
C SER A 110 -3.93 9.20 11.83
N LEU A 111 -3.27 8.24 12.46
CA LEU A 111 -1.81 8.08 12.36
C LEU A 111 -1.32 7.99 10.91
N ALA A 112 -2.06 7.32 10.03
CA ALA A 112 -1.72 7.24 8.61
C ALA A 112 -1.73 8.63 7.95
N SER A 113 -2.70 9.47 8.30
CA SER A 113 -2.77 10.85 7.82
C SER A 113 -1.64 11.71 8.40
N LEU A 114 -1.31 11.54 9.68
CA LEU A 114 -0.17 12.23 10.29
C LEU A 114 1.17 11.85 9.65
N ARG A 115 1.35 10.57 9.28
CA ARG A 115 2.52 10.12 8.49
C ARG A 115 2.61 10.86 7.16
N ILE A 116 1.49 10.99 6.45
CA ILE A 116 1.43 11.74 5.18
C ILE A 116 1.81 13.21 5.41
N VAL A 117 1.28 13.84 6.46
CA VAL A 117 1.61 15.24 6.81
C VAL A 117 3.11 15.37 7.11
N ARG A 118 3.69 14.48 7.93
CA ARG A 118 5.13 14.47 8.24
C ARG A 118 5.98 14.28 6.99
N ASP A 119 5.65 13.32 6.13
CA ASP A 119 6.38 13.08 4.88
C ASP A 119 6.32 14.30 3.95
N CYS A 120 5.17 14.98 3.88
CA CYS A 120 5.04 16.21 3.10
C CYS A 120 5.82 17.37 3.72
N LEU A 121 5.85 17.49 5.05
CA LEU A 121 6.68 18.49 5.74
C LEU A 121 8.17 18.28 5.42
N ALA A 122 8.64 17.04 5.36
CA ALA A 122 10.01 16.71 4.98
C ALA A 122 10.34 17.21 3.57
N ILE A 123 9.47 16.92 2.60
CA ILE A 123 9.63 17.38 1.21
C ILE A 123 9.67 18.91 1.15
N LEU A 124 8.71 19.58 1.79
CA LEU A 124 8.65 21.05 1.75
C LEU A 124 9.84 21.70 2.47
N ALA A 125 10.31 21.11 3.58
CA ALA A 125 11.50 21.58 4.27
C ALA A 125 12.73 21.55 3.34
N GLY A 126 12.94 20.45 2.63
CA GLY A 126 14.04 20.32 1.67
C GLY A 126 13.97 21.31 0.49
N LEU A 127 12.76 21.77 0.13
CA LEU A 127 12.59 22.78 -0.92
C LEU A 127 12.73 24.22 -0.42
N VAL A 128 12.30 24.50 0.81
CA VAL A 128 12.21 25.87 1.34
C VAL A 128 13.47 26.27 2.11
N VAL A 129 14.12 25.31 2.77
CA VAL A 129 15.34 25.51 3.57
C VAL A 129 16.35 24.37 3.30
N PRO A 130 16.82 24.19 2.04
CA PRO A 130 17.67 23.06 1.64
C PRO A 130 18.96 22.94 2.48
N GLU A 131 19.52 24.07 2.91
CA GLU A 131 20.77 24.13 3.69
C GLU A 131 20.59 23.85 5.20
N LYS A 132 19.36 23.56 5.67
CA LYS A 132 19.08 23.39 7.10
C LYS A 132 18.43 22.05 7.39
N ALA A 133 19.01 21.32 8.34
CA ALA A 133 18.36 20.17 8.93
C ALA A 133 17.14 20.61 9.76
N VAL A 134 15.94 20.22 9.31
CA VAL A 134 14.68 20.54 10.00
C VAL A 134 14.27 19.37 10.89
N ALA A 135 14.15 19.62 12.19
CA ALA A 135 13.60 18.66 13.13
C ALA A 135 12.09 18.49 12.89
N LEU A 136 11.70 17.30 12.43
CA LEU A 136 10.29 16.96 12.20
C LEU A 136 9.70 16.24 13.42
N PRO A 137 8.40 16.43 13.70
CA PRO A 137 7.72 15.71 14.76
C PRO A 137 7.91 14.19 14.67
N VAL A 138 8.20 13.56 15.80
CA VAL A 138 8.31 12.10 15.91
C VAL A 138 6.91 11.52 15.96
N LEU A 139 6.70 10.47 15.17
CA LEU A 139 5.49 9.69 15.22
C LEU A 139 5.78 8.42 16.00
N GLU A 140 5.13 8.28 17.14
CA GLU A 140 5.08 7.00 17.83
C GLU A 140 4.53 5.95 16.87
N GLN A 141 5.36 4.94 16.60
CA GLN A 141 4.91 3.83 15.79
C GLN A 141 4.11 2.93 16.73
N PRO A 142 2.81 2.72 16.46
CA PRO A 142 2.04 1.80 17.25
C PRO A 142 2.70 0.44 17.11
N GLU A 143 2.88 -0.21 18.25
CA GLU A 143 3.38 -1.57 18.28
C GLU A 143 2.55 -2.42 17.33
N LEU A 144 3.27 -3.17 16.51
CA LEU A 144 2.64 -4.06 15.57
C LEU A 144 1.92 -5.14 16.36
N LYS A 145 0.59 -5.23 16.18
CA LYS A 145 -0.19 -6.32 16.77
C LYS A 145 0.45 -7.66 16.42
N ASP A 146 0.29 -8.61 17.33
CA ASP A 146 0.73 -9.99 17.12
C ASP A 146 0.13 -10.58 15.85
N THR A 147 0.94 -11.41 15.22
CA THR A 147 0.54 -12.22 14.08
C THR A 147 -0.35 -13.37 14.54
N VAL A 148 -1.07 -13.96 13.59
CA VAL A 148 -1.88 -15.15 13.87
C VAL A 148 -0.97 -16.32 14.27
N ASP A 149 -1.36 -17.04 15.31
CA ASP A 149 -0.64 -18.22 15.80
C ASP A 149 -0.51 -19.31 14.70
N PRO A 150 0.67 -19.98 14.57
CA PRO A 150 0.89 -21.00 13.56
C PRO A 150 -0.08 -22.18 13.60
N ARG A 151 -0.53 -22.62 14.79
CA ARG A 151 -1.51 -23.71 14.95
C ARG A 151 -2.88 -23.24 14.49
N ALA A 152 -3.30 -22.04 14.89
CA ALA A 152 -4.55 -21.45 14.41
C ALA A 152 -4.56 -21.29 12.88
N ARG A 153 -3.41 -20.94 12.27
CA ARG A 153 -3.25 -20.87 10.82
C ARG A 153 -3.37 -22.23 10.14
N ALA A 154 -2.81 -23.29 10.74
CA ALA A 154 -2.92 -24.65 10.21
C ALA A 154 -4.36 -25.18 10.28
N VAL A 155 -5.05 -24.95 11.41
CA VAL A 155 -6.48 -25.25 11.57
C VAL A 155 -7.28 -24.49 10.51
N LEU A 156 -7.09 -23.17 10.40
CA LEU A 156 -7.74 -22.37 9.37
C LEU A 156 -7.56 -22.97 7.98
N TYR A 157 -6.34 -23.34 7.59
CA TYR A 157 -6.09 -23.93 6.28
C TYR A 157 -6.88 -25.22 6.05
N ARG A 158 -6.85 -26.15 7.02
CA ARG A 158 -7.58 -27.41 6.95
C ARG A 158 -9.08 -27.18 6.82
N GLU A 159 -9.63 -26.34 7.68
CA GLU A 159 -11.07 -26.03 7.67
C GLU A 159 -11.45 -25.34 6.36
N LEU A 160 -10.65 -24.41 5.83
CA LEU A 160 -10.88 -23.80 4.52
C LEU A 160 -10.93 -24.85 3.41
N ALA A 161 -10.01 -25.82 3.41
CA ALA A 161 -9.98 -26.91 2.45
C ALA A 161 -11.22 -27.79 2.57
N ASP A 162 -11.62 -28.18 3.79
CA ASP A 162 -12.82 -28.96 4.05
C ASP A 162 -14.09 -28.21 3.62
N MET A 163 -14.18 -26.91 3.91
CA MET A 163 -15.31 -26.06 3.55
C MET A 163 -15.38 -25.84 2.04
N ALA A 164 -14.23 -25.62 1.41
CA ALA A 164 -14.08 -25.56 -0.04
C ALA A 164 -14.26 -26.93 -0.70
N GLY A 165 -14.20 -28.07 0.00
CA GLY A 165 -14.42 -29.41 -0.55
C GLY A 165 -15.85 -29.91 -0.38
N ARG A 166 -16.43 -29.74 0.82
CA ARG A 166 -17.72 -30.33 1.20
C ARG A 166 -18.92 -29.44 0.86
N GLY A 167 -18.71 -28.14 0.62
CA GLY A 167 -19.80 -27.20 0.36
C GLY A 167 -20.79 -27.06 1.53
N ARG A 168 -20.48 -27.63 2.71
CA ARG A 168 -21.30 -27.63 3.91
C ARG A 168 -21.27 -26.26 4.58
N TRP A 169 -22.08 -25.37 4.04
CA TRP A 169 -22.51 -24.15 4.70
C TRP A 169 -23.98 -23.97 4.33
N ASP A 170 -24.86 -24.18 5.31
CA ASP A 170 -26.30 -23.99 5.17
C ASP A 170 -26.59 -22.62 4.53
N PRO A 171 -27.25 -22.57 3.34
CA PRO A 171 -27.67 -21.33 2.69
C PRO A 171 -28.74 -20.60 3.50
N GLY A 172 -28.35 -19.96 4.62
CA GLY A 172 -29.27 -19.17 5.41
C GLY A 172 -28.79 -18.87 6.82
N ALA A 173 -28.05 -19.79 7.44
CA ALA A 173 -27.72 -19.73 8.86
C ALA A 173 -26.76 -18.58 9.29
N TRP A 174 -26.12 -17.87 8.34
CA TRP A 174 -24.95 -17.03 8.65
C TRP A 174 -24.88 -15.68 7.91
N GLY A 175 -25.96 -15.26 7.23
CA GLY A 175 -26.01 -13.94 6.58
C GLY A 175 -25.01 -13.71 5.43
N MET A 176 -24.47 -14.78 4.84
CA MET A 176 -23.66 -14.75 3.61
C MET A 176 -24.25 -15.64 2.52
N SER A 177 -24.16 -15.20 1.26
CA SER A 177 -24.52 -16.03 0.12
C SER A 177 -23.43 -17.07 -0.22
N VAL A 178 -23.77 -18.08 -1.03
CA VAL A 178 -22.80 -19.10 -1.51
C VAL A 178 -21.65 -18.42 -2.26
N GLU A 179 -21.96 -17.39 -3.04
CA GLU A 179 -21.02 -16.62 -3.84
C GLU A 179 -20.07 -15.80 -2.96
N GLU A 180 -20.59 -15.16 -1.91
CA GLU A 180 -19.79 -14.42 -0.93
C GLU A 180 -18.80 -15.36 -0.23
N ARG A 181 -19.25 -16.57 0.11
CA ARG A 181 -18.41 -17.61 0.72
C ARG A 181 -17.31 -18.08 -0.23
N ALA A 182 -17.65 -18.45 -1.46
CA ALA A 182 -16.67 -18.91 -2.45
C ALA A 182 -15.56 -17.86 -2.65
N ARG A 183 -15.94 -16.58 -2.74
CA ARG A 183 -14.97 -15.47 -2.83
C ARG A 183 -14.09 -15.37 -1.59
N LEU A 184 -14.68 -15.41 -0.39
CA LEU A 184 -13.93 -15.32 0.87
C LEU A 184 -12.90 -16.44 0.98
N LEU A 185 -13.30 -17.70 0.72
CA LEU A 185 -12.41 -18.85 0.81
C LEU A 185 -11.21 -18.70 -0.13
N ALA A 186 -11.46 -18.32 -1.40
CA ALA A 186 -10.40 -18.09 -2.37
C ALA A 186 -9.47 -16.94 -1.94
N MET A 187 -10.01 -15.84 -1.40
CA MET A 187 -9.21 -14.73 -0.91
C MET A 187 -8.30 -15.14 0.25
N VAL A 188 -8.85 -15.83 1.26
CA VAL A 188 -8.07 -16.26 2.43
C VAL A 188 -7.03 -17.30 2.02
N ALA A 189 -7.38 -18.25 1.16
CA ALA A 189 -6.45 -19.24 0.65
C ALA A 189 -5.25 -18.62 -0.08
N ILE A 190 -5.49 -17.67 -0.99
CA ILE A 190 -4.40 -16.95 -1.67
C ILE A 190 -3.55 -16.17 -0.66
N VAL A 191 -4.14 -15.51 0.35
CA VAL A 191 -3.36 -14.82 1.40
C VAL A 191 -2.48 -15.80 2.17
N LEU A 192 -2.99 -16.98 2.51
CA LEU A 192 -2.25 -18.00 3.24
C LEU A 192 -1.10 -18.60 2.44
N ASP A 193 -1.16 -18.58 1.11
CA ASP A 193 -0.10 -19.10 0.22
C ASP A 193 0.91 -18.02 -0.20
N THR A 194 0.50 -16.75 -0.22
CA THR A 194 1.30 -15.66 -0.81
C THR A 194 1.70 -14.58 0.19
N GLY A 195 1.01 -14.43 1.31
CA GLY A 195 1.12 -13.23 2.14
C GLY A 195 0.77 -11.95 1.35
N ALA A 196 -0.14 -12.00 0.38
CA ALA A 196 -0.57 -10.83 -0.39
C ALA A 196 -1.32 -9.80 0.46
N ARG A 197 -1.05 -8.51 0.21
CA ARG A 197 -1.82 -7.39 0.77
C ARG A 197 -3.16 -7.26 0.08
N THR A 198 -4.15 -6.64 0.72
CA THR A 198 -5.46 -6.38 0.09
C THR A 198 -5.35 -5.61 -1.24
N GLY A 199 -4.36 -4.73 -1.38
CA GLY A 199 -4.13 -3.99 -2.63
C GLY A 199 -3.54 -4.86 -3.74
N GLU A 200 -2.71 -5.85 -3.38
CA GLU A 200 -2.11 -6.82 -4.30
C GLU A 200 -3.18 -7.83 -4.74
N LEU A 201 -3.95 -8.37 -3.79
CA LEU A 201 -5.13 -9.20 -4.08
C LEU A 201 -6.10 -8.50 -5.03
N ALA A 202 -6.49 -7.26 -4.73
CA ALA A 202 -7.42 -6.51 -5.58
C ALA A 202 -6.88 -6.24 -6.99
N GLY A 203 -5.56 -6.36 -7.19
CA GLY A 203 -4.92 -6.23 -8.49
C GLY A 203 -4.81 -7.53 -9.28
N LEU A 204 -5.13 -8.69 -8.67
CA LEU A 204 -5.02 -9.99 -9.34
C LEU A 204 -5.97 -10.09 -10.54
N ARG A 205 -5.45 -10.67 -11.61
CA ARG A 205 -6.12 -10.98 -12.87
C ARG A 205 -6.14 -12.48 -13.12
N LEU A 206 -6.95 -12.90 -14.09
CA LEU A 206 -6.98 -14.29 -14.52
C LEU A 206 -5.64 -14.76 -15.09
N GLU A 207 -4.91 -13.88 -15.78
CA GLU A 207 -3.56 -14.15 -16.31
C GLU A 207 -2.51 -14.36 -15.20
N ASP A 208 -2.82 -13.95 -13.97
CA ASP A 208 -1.96 -14.20 -12.82
C ASP A 208 -2.19 -15.59 -12.21
N LEU A 209 -3.06 -16.43 -12.77
CA LEU A 209 -3.25 -17.82 -12.35
C LEU A 209 -2.53 -18.75 -13.34
N ALA A 210 -1.64 -19.59 -12.81
CA ALA A 210 -0.96 -20.58 -13.63
C ALA A 210 -1.96 -21.64 -14.13
N PRO A 211 -1.64 -22.34 -15.24
CA PRO A 211 -2.40 -23.52 -15.68
C PRO A 211 -2.64 -24.49 -14.51
N GLY A 212 -3.82 -25.11 -14.47
CA GLY A 212 -4.19 -26.03 -13.38
C GLY A 212 -4.37 -25.39 -11.99
N LEU A 213 -4.24 -24.05 -11.89
CA LEU A 213 -4.23 -23.31 -10.62
C LEU A 213 -3.07 -23.74 -9.70
N GLU A 214 -1.95 -24.14 -10.26
CA GLU A 214 -0.82 -24.64 -9.46
C GLU A 214 -0.05 -23.52 -8.75
N ALA A 215 -0.13 -22.30 -9.28
CA ALA A 215 0.49 -21.12 -8.71
C ALA A 215 -0.31 -19.85 -9.01
N VAL A 216 0.00 -18.80 -8.27
CA VAL A 216 -0.53 -17.45 -8.48
C VAL A 216 0.61 -16.42 -8.53
N GLY A 217 0.57 -15.55 -9.53
CA GLY A 217 1.45 -14.40 -9.68
C GLY A 217 0.94 -13.21 -8.86
N VAL A 218 1.81 -12.62 -8.04
CA VAL A 218 1.48 -11.46 -7.21
C VAL A 218 2.39 -10.30 -7.59
N ARG A 219 1.80 -9.22 -8.10
CA ARG A 219 2.51 -7.95 -8.34
C ARG A 219 2.77 -7.24 -7.03
N ARG A 220 3.99 -7.34 -6.51
CA ARG A 220 4.37 -6.68 -5.25
C ARG A 220 4.43 -5.18 -5.44
N ARG A 221 3.61 -4.47 -4.67
CA ARG A 221 3.68 -3.00 -4.58
C ARG A 221 4.42 -2.66 -3.31
N GLN A 222 5.75 -2.67 -3.36
CA GLN A 222 6.59 -2.30 -2.22
C GLN A 222 6.27 -0.86 -1.81
N GLN A 223 5.81 -0.68 -0.57
CA GLN A 223 5.35 0.64 -0.11
C GLN A 223 6.39 1.43 0.68
N LYS A 224 7.50 0.86 1.18
CA LYS A 224 8.43 1.56 2.10
C LYS A 224 9.89 1.04 2.20
N ALA A 225 10.45 0.44 1.15
CA ALA A 225 11.90 0.18 1.09
C ALA A 225 12.31 -0.07 -0.37
N PRO A 226 13.57 0.17 -0.77
CA PRO A 226 14.12 -0.50 -1.95
C PRO A 226 13.92 -2.01 -1.79
N PRO A 227 13.89 -2.77 -2.90
CA PRO A 227 13.91 -4.23 -2.91
C PRO A 227 14.70 -4.77 -1.73
N ASN A 228 14.06 -5.49 -0.79
CA ASN A 228 14.80 -6.13 0.28
C ASN A 228 15.48 -7.40 -0.25
N ARG A 229 16.32 -7.22 -1.27
CA ARG A 229 17.39 -8.13 -1.65
C ARG A 229 18.68 -7.75 -0.95
N VAL A 230 18.63 -6.91 0.09
CA VAL A 230 19.84 -6.50 0.84
C VAL A 230 20.61 -7.75 1.24
N GLU A 231 19.90 -8.81 1.59
CA GLU A 231 20.46 -10.04 2.11
C GLU A 231 20.98 -10.94 0.97
N GLU A 232 20.29 -10.98 -0.17
CA GLU A 232 20.74 -11.67 -1.40
C GLU A 232 21.97 -10.97 -2.02
N ILE A 233 21.94 -9.64 -2.12
CA ILE A 233 23.04 -8.79 -2.57
C ILE A 233 24.23 -8.91 -1.62
N ALA A 234 23.98 -8.92 -0.31
CA ALA A 234 25.02 -9.11 0.70
C ALA A 234 25.70 -10.47 0.56
N ALA A 235 24.92 -11.53 0.35
CA ALA A 235 25.44 -12.87 0.11
C ALA A 235 26.27 -12.94 -1.17
N LEU A 236 25.76 -12.40 -2.28
CA LEU A 236 26.44 -12.41 -3.58
C LEU A 236 27.71 -11.55 -3.58
N ALA A 237 27.64 -10.33 -3.04
CA ALA A 237 28.77 -9.40 -2.92
C ALA A 237 29.76 -9.81 -1.80
N ARG A 238 29.39 -10.78 -0.96
CA ARG A 238 30.13 -11.21 0.24
C ARG A 238 30.47 -10.04 1.16
N VAL A 239 29.42 -9.30 1.55
CA VAL A 239 29.50 -8.15 2.45
C VAL A 239 28.40 -8.23 3.51
N HIS A 240 28.52 -7.45 4.57
CA HIS A 240 27.45 -7.36 5.57
C HIS A 240 26.24 -6.57 5.00
N PRO A 241 24.98 -6.98 5.28
CA PRO A 241 23.76 -6.25 4.92
C PRO A 241 23.78 -4.74 5.17
N GLY A 242 24.39 -4.31 6.28
CA GLY A 242 24.53 -2.89 6.62
C GLY A 242 25.27 -2.09 5.53
N ARG A 243 26.30 -2.68 4.92
CA ARG A 243 27.08 -2.05 3.84
C ARG A 243 26.28 -1.95 2.54
N VAL A 244 25.47 -2.95 2.24
CA VAL A 244 24.52 -2.87 1.12
C VAL A 244 23.53 -1.73 1.32
N ARG A 245 22.98 -1.56 2.54
CA ARG A 245 22.06 -0.45 2.85
C ARG A 245 22.74 0.93 2.78
N GLU A 246 24.03 1.02 3.09
CA GLU A 246 24.80 2.26 2.95
C GLU A 246 25.03 2.61 1.46
N VAL A 247 25.44 1.63 0.65
CA VAL A 247 25.66 1.80 -0.80
C VAL A 247 24.34 2.13 -1.52
N LEU A 248 23.29 1.34 -1.33
CA LEU A 248 21.97 1.58 -1.92
C LEU A 248 21.30 2.85 -1.36
N GLY A 249 21.69 3.26 -0.15
CA GLY A 249 21.21 4.48 0.49
C GLY A 249 21.96 5.74 0.10
N GLY A 250 22.97 5.66 -0.77
CA GLY A 250 23.76 6.81 -1.25
C GLY A 250 24.76 7.37 -0.23
N ARG A 251 25.04 6.65 0.87
CA ARG A 251 26.04 7.05 1.88
C ARG A 251 27.43 6.57 1.47
N LEU A 252 27.87 7.03 0.30
CA LEU A 252 29.10 6.55 -0.36
C LEU A 252 30.37 6.97 0.40
N GLU A 253 30.33 8.09 1.12
CA GLU A 253 31.40 8.60 1.99
C GLU A 253 31.85 7.58 3.06
N GLN A 254 30.99 6.62 3.41
CA GLN A 254 31.19 5.67 4.53
C GLN A 254 31.62 4.28 4.08
N VAL A 255 31.81 4.07 2.76
CA VAL A 255 32.06 2.75 2.17
C VAL A 255 33.24 2.82 1.21
N SER A 256 34.18 1.88 1.32
CA SER A 256 35.31 1.76 0.37
C SER A 256 34.81 1.53 -1.07
N GLU A 257 35.51 2.07 -2.07
CA GLU A 257 35.18 1.87 -3.49
C GLU A 257 35.12 0.38 -3.88
N ALA A 258 36.03 -0.46 -3.34
CA ALA A 258 36.00 -1.91 -3.59
C ALA A 258 34.72 -2.61 -3.09
N THR A 259 34.17 -2.16 -1.96
CA THR A 259 32.89 -2.68 -1.42
C THR A 259 31.72 -2.18 -2.24
N ARG A 260 31.76 -0.92 -2.68
CA ARG A 260 30.76 -0.33 -3.58
C ARG A 260 30.69 -1.11 -4.89
N GLN A 261 31.83 -1.35 -5.55
CA GLN A 261 31.89 -2.10 -6.82
C GLN A 261 31.31 -3.50 -6.69
N ARG A 262 31.64 -4.24 -5.62
CA ARG A 262 31.06 -5.57 -5.37
C ARG A 262 29.54 -5.54 -5.18
N VAL A 263 29.03 -4.55 -4.46
CA VAL A 263 27.58 -4.38 -4.27
C VAL A 263 26.90 -4.03 -5.59
N LEU A 264 27.48 -3.15 -6.40
CA LEU A 264 26.92 -2.77 -7.70
C LEU A 264 26.93 -3.94 -8.70
N ALA A 265 28.03 -4.70 -8.77
CA ALA A 265 28.12 -5.91 -9.60
C ALA A 265 27.07 -6.96 -9.18
N ALA A 266 26.88 -7.17 -7.87
CA ALA A 266 25.83 -8.06 -7.37
C ALA A 266 24.40 -7.57 -7.71
N VAL A 267 24.17 -6.25 -7.71
CA VAL A 267 22.88 -5.66 -8.13
C VAL A 267 22.66 -5.86 -9.63
N GLU A 268 23.68 -5.67 -10.44
CA GLU A 268 23.62 -5.88 -11.89
C GLU A 268 23.34 -7.35 -12.23
N GLU A 269 24.07 -8.28 -11.60
CA GLU A 269 23.89 -9.72 -11.78
C GLU A 269 22.49 -10.20 -11.37
N LEU A 270 21.98 -9.71 -10.24
CA LEU A 270 20.64 -10.09 -9.77
C LEU A 270 19.50 -9.48 -10.60
N GLY A 271 19.79 -8.42 -11.37
CA GLY A 271 18.80 -7.69 -12.14
C GLY A 271 17.69 -7.04 -11.30
N PRO A 272 16.71 -6.38 -11.94
CA PRO A 272 15.54 -5.83 -11.25
C PRO A 272 14.72 -6.95 -10.61
N LEU A 273 14.06 -6.66 -9.48
CA LEU A 273 13.07 -7.59 -8.93
C LEU A 273 12.00 -7.91 -10.00
N PRO A 274 11.54 -9.16 -10.08
CA PRO A 274 10.46 -9.51 -10.97
C PRO A 274 9.23 -8.67 -10.61
N GLU A 275 8.57 -8.11 -11.63
CA GLU A 275 7.33 -7.35 -11.43
C GLU A 275 6.24 -8.23 -10.79
N VAL A 276 6.27 -9.53 -11.10
CA VAL A 276 5.34 -10.56 -10.63
C VAL A 276 6.13 -11.67 -9.93
N GLU A 277 5.85 -11.88 -8.65
CA GLU A 277 6.35 -13.04 -7.90
C GLU A 277 5.33 -14.18 -7.94
N TRP A 278 5.75 -15.39 -8.30
CA TRP A 278 4.86 -16.55 -8.38
C TRP A 278 4.92 -17.36 -7.10
N TYR A 279 3.77 -17.85 -6.62
CA TYR A 279 3.67 -18.64 -5.40
C TYR A 279 2.88 -19.91 -5.63
N PRO A 280 3.33 -21.07 -5.12
CA PRO A 280 2.58 -22.31 -5.27
C PRO A 280 1.26 -22.22 -4.51
N LEU A 281 0.18 -22.66 -5.15
CA LEU A 281 -1.11 -22.85 -4.49
C LEU A 281 -1.19 -24.27 -3.95
N ARG A 282 -1.47 -24.39 -2.66
CA ARG A 282 -1.70 -25.70 -2.02
C ARG A 282 -3.07 -26.26 -2.44
N GLU A 283 -3.27 -27.58 -2.33
CA GLU A 283 -4.46 -28.28 -2.84
C GLU A 283 -5.79 -27.62 -2.44
N GLY A 284 -6.01 -27.34 -1.15
CA GLY A 284 -7.21 -26.68 -0.66
C GLY A 284 -7.41 -25.27 -1.23
N SER A 285 -6.32 -24.56 -1.52
CA SER A 285 -6.36 -23.27 -2.19
C SER A 285 -6.79 -23.39 -3.65
N ARG A 286 -6.30 -24.42 -4.36
CA ARG A 286 -6.72 -24.71 -5.74
C ARG A 286 -8.22 -24.98 -5.80
N VAL A 287 -8.74 -25.76 -4.86
CA VAL A 287 -10.17 -26.05 -4.76
C VAL A 287 -10.99 -24.77 -4.49
N ALA A 288 -10.56 -23.95 -3.52
CA ALA A 288 -11.23 -22.70 -3.20
C ALA A 288 -11.25 -21.72 -4.39
N VAL A 289 -10.11 -21.54 -5.07
CA VAL A 289 -9.99 -20.70 -6.26
C VAL A 289 -10.84 -21.25 -7.41
N ARG A 290 -10.83 -22.56 -7.66
CA ARG A 290 -11.66 -23.19 -8.70
C ARG A 290 -13.15 -22.93 -8.49
N ARG A 291 -13.65 -23.09 -7.25
CA ARG A 291 -15.04 -22.79 -6.91
C ARG A 291 -15.38 -21.32 -7.10
N TRP A 292 -14.47 -20.43 -6.71
CA TRP A 292 -14.64 -19.00 -6.96
C TRP A 292 -14.72 -18.70 -8.46
N LEU A 293 -13.86 -19.29 -9.29
CA LEU A 293 -13.88 -19.07 -10.73
C LEU A 293 -15.20 -19.49 -11.38
N GLN A 294 -15.82 -20.58 -10.93
CA GLN A 294 -17.15 -21.01 -11.39
C GLN A 294 -18.23 -19.98 -11.03
N VAL A 295 -18.21 -19.46 -9.80
CA VAL A 295 -19.13 -18.39 -9.37
C VAL A 295 -18.91 -17.12 -10.16
N ARG A 296 -17.64 -16.69 -10.27
CA ARG A 296 -17.22 -15.50 -10.99
C ARG A 296 -17.70 -15.55 -12.44
N GLN A 297 -17.48 -16.68 -13.12
CA GLN A 297 -17.85 -16.85 -14.52
C GLN A 297 -19.35 -16.66 -14.72
N ARG A 298 -20.19 -17.30 -13.89
CA ARG A 298 -21.64 -17.11 -13.92
C ARG A 298 -22.06 -15.66 -13.74
N VAL A 299 -21.43 -14.94 -12.80
CA VAL A 299 -21.74 -13.52 -12.53
C VAL A 299 -21.33 -12.61 -13.70
N VAL A 300 -20.17 -12.89 -14.32
CA VAL A 300 -19.66 -12.11 -15.45
C VAL A 300 -20.44 -12.40 -16.74
N ASP A 301 -20.85 -13.64 -16.98
CA ASP A 301 -21.59 -14.03 -18.18
C ASP A 301 -23.06 -13.59 -18.15
N ALA A 302 -23.64 -13.47 -16.96
CA ALA A 302 -25.02 -13.01 -16.80
C ALA A 302 -25.26 -11.56 -17.25
N LEU A 303 -24.21 -10.77 -17.46
CA LEU A 303 -24.31 -9.34 -17.77
C LEU A 303 -23.30 -8.94 -18.87
N PRO A 304 -23.65 -8.07 -19.83
CA PRO A 304 -22.73 -7.61 -20.87
C PRO A 304 -21.74 -6.55 -20.34
N VAL A 305 -21.01 -6.86 -19.28
CA VAL A 305 -20.00 -5.98 -18.66
C VAL A 305 -18.61 -6.19 -19.25
N THR A 306 -18.00 -5.13 -19.78
CA THR A 306 -16.65 -5.15 -20.35
C THR A 306 -15.55 -5.06 -19.28
N GLY A 307 -15.77 -4.31 -18.20
CA GLY A 307 -14.73 -3.93 -17.23
C GLY A 307 -14.31 -4.98 -16.18
N GLY A 308 -14.91 -6.17 -16.17
CA GLY A 308 -14.62 -7.22 -15.18
C GLY A 308 -13.97 -8.50 -15.73
N ARG A 309 -13.91 -8.65 -17.06
CA ARG A 309 -13.60 -9.93 -17.71
C ARG A 309 -12.22 -10.49 -17.40
N SER A 310 -11.21 -9.65 -17.19
CA SER A 310 -9.85 -10.08 -16.85
C SER A 310 -9.54 -10.09 -15.35
N ALA A 311 -10.35 -9.43 -14.51
CA ALA A 311 -10.07 -9.32 -13.07
C ALA A 311 -10.44 -10.59 -12.32
N LEU A 312 -9.62 -11.02 -11.35
CA LEU A 312 -9.93 -12.21 -10.54
C LEU A 312 -11.13 -11.96 -9.62
N TRP A 313 -11.29 -10.75 -9.09
CA TRP A 313 -12.33 -10.41 -8.13
C TRP A 313 -13.40 -9.51 -8.76
N VAL A 314 -14.65 -9.97 -8.73
CA VAL A 314 -15.81 -9.23 -9.25
C VAL A 314 -16.86 -8.93 -8.17
N THR A 315 -17.62 -7.87 -8.37
CA THR A 315 -18.78 -7.51 -7.54
C THR A 315 -19.86 -8.57 -7.69
N LEU A 316 -20.49 -8.97 -6.58
CA LEU A 316 -21.55 -9.98 -6.59
C LEU A 316 -22.96 -9.37 -6.65
N GLN A 317 -23.06 -8.08 -6.35
CA GLN A 317 -24.31 -7.33 -6.33
C GLN A 317 -24.08 -5.96 -6.96
N ALA A 318 -25.14 -5.38 -7.51
CA ALA A 318 -25.12 -4.01 -8.00
C ALA A 318 -24.80 -3.03 -6.86
N SER A 319 -24.08 -1.96 -7.19
CA SER A 319 -23.69 -0.93 -6.23
C SER A 319 -23.58 0.43 -6.91
N LYS A 320 -23.29 1.47 -6.13
CA LYS A 320 -22.96 2.81 -6.69
C LYS A 320 -21.79 2.79 -7.68
N ALA A 321 -20.96 1.76 -7.67
CA ALA A 321 -19.84 1.63 -8.59
C ALA A 321 -20.23 0.99 -9.95
N GLY A 322 -21.44 0.43 -10.06
CA GLY A 322 -21.94 -0.26 -11.25
C GLY A 322 -22.61 -1.59 -10.94
N PRO A 323 -22.97 -2.36 -11.98
CA PRO A 323 -23.68 -3.64 -11.84
C PRO A 323 -22.79 -4.73 -11.19
N ALA A 324 -23.36 -5.92 -10.98
CA ALA A 324 -22.58 -7.10 -10.64
C ALA A 324 -21.60 -7.44 -11.78
N GLY A 325 -20.53 -8.17 -11.48
CA GLY A 325 -19.55 -8.61 -12.47
C GLY A 325 -18.43 -7.61 -12.78
N ILE A 326 -18.44 -6.40 -12.23
CA ILE A 326 -17.33 -5.44 -12.41
C ILE A 326 -16.19 -5.70 -11.43
N THR A 327 -14.98 -5.24 -11.78
CA THR A 327 -13.78 -5.38 -10.95
C THR A 327 -13.95 -4.82 -9.52
N VAL A 328 -13.62 -5.63 -8.51
CA VAL A 328 -13.69 -5.20 -7.10
C VAL A 328 -12.55 -4.25 -6.76
N ARG A 329 -12.89 -3.07 -6.24
CA ARG A 329 -11.90 -2.13 -5.71
C ARG A 329 -11.34 -2.60 -4.36
N ARG A 330 -10.09 -2.24 -4.06
CA ARG A 330 -9.40 -2.54 -2.78
C ARG A 330 -10.26 -2.31 -1.53
N GLY A 331 -10.99 -1.19 -1.47
CA GLY A 331 -11.83 -0.86 -0.32
C GLY A 331 -13.00 -1.84 -0.14
N SER A 332 -13.64 -2.25 -1.23
CA SER A 332 -14.71 -3.25 -1.21
C SER A 332 -14.19 -4.63 -0.85
N LEU A 333 -13.01 -5.01 -1.37
CA LEU A 333 -12.37 -6.29 -1.04
C LEU A 333 -12.04 -6.39 0.47
N ARG A 334 -11.56 -5.29 1.08
CA ARG A 334 -11.33 -5.20 2.53
C ARG A 334 -12.62 -5.43 3.32
N LYS A 335 -13.74 -4.81 2.90
CA LYS A 335 -15.04 -4.98 3.54
C LYS A 335 -15.55 -6.40 3.41
N SER A 336 -15.40 -7.02 2.24
CA SER A 336 -15.77 -8.42 2.02
C SER A 336 -14.99 -9.38 2.92
N TYR A 337 -13.68 -9.18 3.07
CA TYR A 337 -12.89 -9.95 4.04
C TYR A 337 -13.35 -9.72 5.48
N THR A 338 -13.57 -8.46 5.87
CA THR A 338 -14.01 -8.13 7.23
C THR A 338 -15.33 -8.84 7.56
N LYS A 339 -16.34 -8.68 6.70
CA LYS A 339 -17.65 -9.36 6.84
C LYS A 339 -17.47 -10.87 6.93
N GLY A 340 -16.73 -11.44 5.98
CA GLY A 340 -16.56 -12.88 5.89
C GLY A 340 -15.81 -13.49 7.06
N VAL A 341 -14.73 -12.87 7.52
CA VAL A 341 -13.97 -13.32 8.69
C VAL A 341 -14.76 -13.16 9.99
N THR A 342 -15.54 -12.09 10.13
CA THR A 342 -16.45 -11.96 11.28
C THR A 342 -17.41 -13.15 11.34
N VAL A 343 -18.03 -13.52 10.22
CA VAL A 343 -18.92 -14.68 10.17
C VAL A 343 -18.15 -15.98 10.42
N LEU A 344 -16.99 -16.16 9.79
CA LEU A 344 -16.16 -17.34 9.99
C LEU A 344 -15.76 -17.54 11.46
N ASN A 345 -15.40 -16.45 12.15
CA ASN A 345 -15.06 -16.49 13.58
C ASN A 345 -16.24 -16.94 14.44
N LEU A 346 -17.47 -16.54 14.08
CA LEU A 346 -18.69 -16.97 14.77
C LEU A 346 -18.96 -18.46 14.53
N VAL A 347 -18.80 -18.92 13.29
CA VAL A 347 -19.07 -20.33 12.91
C VAL A 347 -18.07 -21.28 13.54
N MET A 348 -16.81 -20.88 13.56
CA MET A 348 -15.72 -21.68 14.11
C MET A 348 -15.57 -21.51 15.62
N ALA A 349 -16.43 -20.70 16.27
CA ALA A 349 -16.38 -20.51 17.70
C ALA A 349 -16.53 -21.86 18.44
N GLY A 350 -15.56 -22.18 19.29
CA GLY A 350 -15.52 -23.45 20.03
C GLY A 350 -14.93 -24.63 19.26
N ALA A 351 -14.53 -24.47 17.99
CA ALA A 351 -13.83 -25.54 17.27
C ALA A 351 -12.44 -25.80 17.89
N PRO A 352 -12.03 -27.07 18.08
CA PRO A 352 -10.73 -27.40 18.66
C PRO A 352 -9.56 -26.77 17.90
N GLY A 353 -8.71 -26.01 18.61
CA GLY A 353 -7.55 -25.32 18.05
C GLY A 353 -7.88 -24.06 17.24
N TRP A 354 -9.14 -23.62 17.22
CA TRP A 354 -9.53 -22.36 16.60
C TRP A 354 -9.24 -21.17 17.52
N SER A 355 -8.59 -20.15 16.96
CA SER A 355 -8.54 -18.81 17.53
C SER A 355 -9.20 -17.85 16.54
N PRO A 356 -10.09 -16.93 16.99
CA PRO A 356 -10.71 -15.94 16.12
C PRO A 356 -9.67 -15.21 15.29
N LEU A 357 -9.90 -15.18 13.98
CA LEU A 357 -9.03 -14.49 13.04
C LEU A 357 -9.19 -12.98 13.13
N PRO A 358 -8.13 -12.24 12.80
CA PRO A 358 -8.18 -10.80 12.71
C PRO A 358 -9.08 -10.35 11.56
N THR A 359 -9.95 -9.38 11.83
CA THR A 359 -10.82 -8.73 10.82
C THR A 359 -10.04 -7.86 9.83
N THR A 360 -8.73 -7.71 10.04
CA THR A 360 -7.80 -7.13 9.07
C THR A 360 -6.86 -8.20 8.53
N MET A 361 -6.67 -8.22 7.20
CA MET A 361 -5.76 -9.17 6.55
C MET A 361 -4.30 -9.01 7.02
N GLU A 362 -3.92 -7.86 7.58
CA GLU A 362 -2.52 -7.53 7.86
C GLU A 362 -1.86 -8.47 8.88
N GLN A 363 -2.59 -8.87 9.92
CA GLN A 363 -2.07 -9.79 10.93
C GLN A 363 -1.95 -11.22 10.39
N LEU A 364 -2.92 -11.67 9.58
CA LEU A 364 -2.85 -12.98 8.90
C LEU A 364 -1.71 -13.01 7.89
N ARG A 365 -1.60 -11.97 7.07
CA ARG A 365 -0.56 -11.80 6.05
C ARG A 365 0.84 -11.85 6.64
N ARG A 366 1.07 -11.14 7.74
CA ARG A 366 2.36 -11.09 8.44
C ARG A 366 2.72 -12.42 9.09
N ALA A 367 1.73 -13.25 9.40
CA ALA A 367 1.96 -14.60 9.90
C ALA A 367 2.41 -15.57 8.81
N VAL A 368 2.37 -15.21 7.52
CA VAL A 368 2.68 -16.10 6.41
C VAL A 368 4.13 -15.92 5.96
N GLU A 369 4.87 -17.03 5.98
CA GLU A 369 6.22 -17.14 5.42
C GLU A 369 6.10 -17.79 4.03
N ALA A 370 5.75 -16.96 3.03
CA ALA A 370 5.60 -17.42 1.66
C ALA A 370 6.95 -17.31 0.93
N VAL A 371 7.36 -18.40 0.28
CA VAL A 371 8.56 -18.44 -0.57
C VAL A 371 8.12 -18.40 -2.03
N PRO A 372 8.56 -17.40 -2.82
CA PRO A 372 8.23 -17.34 -4.23
C PRO A 372 8.95 -18.46 -5.01
N LEU A 373 8.33 -18.90 -6.11
CA LEU A 373 8.94 -19.76 -7.11
C LEU A 373 10.02 -18.98 -7.89
N PRO A 374 11.04 -19.67 -8.44
CA PRO A 374 12.09 -19.04 -9.25
C PRO A 374 11.58 -18.31 -10.51
N GLY A 375 10.36 -18.61 -10.94
CA GLY A 375 9.72 -18.01 -12.11
C GLY A 375 8.27 -18.50 -12.30
N PRO A 376 7.59 -18.09 -13.37
CA PRO A 376 6.28 -18.64 -13.71
C PRO A 376 6.38 -20.15 -13.94
N PRO A 377 5.42 -20.96 -13.46
CA PRO A 377 5.33 -22.37 -13.83
C PRO A 377 5.22 -22.52 -15.35
N ALA A 378 5.69 -23.65 -15.90
CA ALA A 378 5.63 -23.93 -17.33
C ALA A 378 4.21 -23.70 -17.88
N GLY A 379 4.09 -22.81 -18.87
CA GLY A 379 2.79 -22.41 -19.46
C GLY A 379 2.18 -21.12 -18.89
N GLY A 380 2.76 -20.51 -17.85
CA GLY A 380 2.43 -19.14 -17.46
C GLY A 380 3.13 -18.16 -18.40
N MET A 381 2.39 -17.54 -19.33
CA MET A 381 2.98 -16.56 -20.24
C MET A 381 3.62 -15.41 -19.44
N ALA A 382 4.94 -15.25 -19.58
CA ALA A 382 5.64 -14.02 -19.22
C ALA A 382 5.25 -12.94 -20.24
N ALA A 383 4.11 -12.27 -20.02
CA ALA A 383 3.76 -11.08 -20.78
C ALA A 383 4.69 -9.94 -20.35
N GLY A 384 5.83 -9.79 -21.01
CA GLY A 384 6.76 -8.71 -20.67
C GLY A 384 8.17 -8.81 -21.26
N ALA A 385 8.32 -9.20 -22.53
CA ALA A 385 9.58 -9.00 -23.25
C ALA A 385 9.32 -8.77 -24.75
N VAL A 386 8.49 -7.78 -25.09
CA VAL A 386 8.57 -7.16 -26.42
C VAL A 386 9.62 -6.07 -26.32
N ARG A 387 10.87 -6.41 -26.65
CA ARG A 387 11.87 -5.41 -27.02
C ARG A 387 11.42 -4.85 -28.37
N SER A 388 10.98 -3.61 -28.38
CA SER A 388 10.86 -2.80 -29.60
C SER A 388 12.25 -2.64 -30.19
N GLY A 389 12.48 -3.29 -31.33
CA GLY A 389 13.52 -2.91 -32.29
C GLY A 389 13.06 -1.74 -33.14
#